data_AF-A0A562QGP2-F1
#
_entry.id   AF-A0A562QGP2-F1
#
_cell.length_a   1.000
_cell.length_b   1.000
_cell.length_c   1.000
_cell.angle_alpha   90.00
_cell.angle_beta   90.00
_cell.angle_gamma   90.00
#
_symmetry.space_group_name_H-M   'P 1'
#
loop_
_entity.id
_entity.type
_entity.pdbx_description
1 polymer ?
#
loop_
_entity_poly.entity_id
_entity_poly.type
_entity_poly.pdbx_seq_one_letter_code
_entity_poly.pdbx_strand_id
1 'polypeptide(L)'
;MKRFYQGFMFLQMAAVLALAVTFLAPVQAEDVEQEQERNCHQCEMKVRNELKVHLDYYYEMLVEKYAPTKSEKWQDVRNERDLLQKKLKEAKQRGELSSEKMIDKEWMEEHRNLQQLFNAAVEKRDENQLQQLLPQMIEHYEKLNDLYKQRLKMSNSL
;
A
#
# COMPACT_ATOMS: atom_id res chain seq x y z
N MET A 1 -45.01 24.91 -51.99
CA MET A 1 -44.55 24.60 -50.61
C MET A 1 -43.98 23.20 -50.43
N LYS A 2 -44.49 22.11 -51.05
CA LYS A 2 -43.94 20.74 -50.90
C LYS A 2 -42.45 20.56 -51.24
N ARG A 3 -41.94 21.26 -52.27
CA ARG A 3 -40.53 21.16 -52.70
C ARG A 3 -39.54 21.81 -51.72
N PHE A 4 -39.97 22.87 -51.01
CA PHE A 4 -39.17 23.50 -49.97
C PHE A 4 -39.08 22.64 -48.71
N TYR A 5 -40.18 21.97 -48.33
CA TYR A 5 -40.17 21.01 -47.23
C TYR A 5 -39.29 19.79 -47.51
N GLN A 6 -39.29 19.27 -48.75
CA GLN A 6 -38.38 18.19 -49.13
C GLN A 6 -36.91 18.61 -49.03
N GLY A 7 -36.56 19.81 -49.53
CA GLY A 7 -35.20 20.35 -49.40
C GLY A 7 -34.77 20.55 -47.96
N PHE A 8 -35.66 21.07 -47.11
CA PHE A 8 -35.40 21.25 -45.68
C PHE A 8 -35.21 19.92 -44.94
N MET A 9 -36.02 18.90 -45.26
CA MET A 9 -35.88 17.56 -44.68
C MET A 9 -34.56 16.88 -45.08
N PHE A 10 -34.12 17.02 -46.34
CA PHE A 10 -32.80 16.51 -46.76
C PHE A 10 -31.65 17.24 -46.05
N LEU A 11 -31.78 18.55 -45.83
CA LEU A 11 -30.79 19.34 -45.09
C LEU A 11 -30.68 18.90 -43.63
N GLN A 12 -31.81 18.65 -42.96
CA GLN A 12 -31.81 18.15 -41.59
C GLN A 12 -31.22 16.74 -41.49
N MET A 13 -31.55 15.87 -42.44
CA MET A 13 -31.00 14.50 -42.47
C MET A 13 -29.47 14.51 -42.69
N ALA A 14 -28.97 15.41 -43.54
CA ALA A 14 -27.53 15.59 -43.75
C ALA A 14 -26.83 16.15 -42.50
N ALA A 15 -27.47 17.09 -41.78
CA ALA A 15 -26.91 17.65 -40.54
C ALA A 15 -26.82 16.60 -39.41
N VAL A 16 -27.82 15.73 -39.28
CA VAL A 16 -27.80 14.63 -38.29
C VAL A 16 -26.73 13.59 -38.66
N LEU A 17 -26.57 13.27 -39.95
CA LEU A 17 -25.52 12.35 -40.39
C LEU A 17 -24.12 12.91 -40.11
N ALA A 18 -23.91 14.21 -40.35
CA ALA A 18 -22.62 14.86 -40.09
C ALA A 18 -22.26 14.86 -38.59
N LEU A 19 -23.24 15.06 -37.71
CA LEU A 19 -23.06 14.97 -36.25
C LEU A 19 -22.78 13.53 -35.79
N ALA A 20 -23.39 12.52 -36.41
CA ALA A 20 -23.14 11.12 -36.05
C ALA A 20 -21.70 10.67 -36.36
N VAL A 21 -21.08 11.22 -37.41
CA VAL A 21 -19.69 10.89 -37.79
C VAL A 21 -18.68 11.41 -36.75
N THR A 22 -18.96 12.51 -36.06
CA THR A 22 -18.07 13.03 -35.01
C THR A 22 -18.10 12.22 -33.71
N PHE A 23 -19.17 11.50 -33.41
CA PHE A 23 -19.26 10.64 -32.21
C PHE A 23 -18.63 9.25 -32.39
N LEU A 24 -18.40 8.82 -33.63
CA LEU A 24 -17.77 7.53 -33.96
C LEU A 24 -16.28 7.65 -34.27
N ALA A 25 -15.70 8.85 -34.15
CA ALA A 25 -14.26 9.01 -34.25
C ALA A 25 -13.61 8.18 -33.12
N PRO A 26 -12.73 7.21 -33.43
CA PRO A 26 -12.01 6.50 -32.40
C PRO A 26 -11.19 7.53 -31.63
N VAL A 27 -11.44 7.63 -30.31
CA VAL A 27 -10.52 8.30 -29.39
C VAL A 27 -9.21 7.54 -29.53
N GLN A 28 -8.24 8.15 -30.20
CA GLN A 28 -6.86 7.69 -30.11
C GLN A 28 -6.43 8.00 -28.68
N ALA A 29 -6.55 7.00 -27.79
CA ALA A 29 -5.69 6.95 -26.63
C ALA A 29 -4.28 7.02 -27.22
N GLU A 30 -3.53 8.08 -26.89
CA GLU A 30 -2.09 8.10 -27.16
C GLU A 30 -1.55 6.76 -26.70
N ASP A 31 -0.86 6.05 -27.59
CA ASP A 31 -0.12 4.85 -27.23
C ASP A 31 0.69 5.24 -25.99
N VAL A 32 0.29 4.71 -24.83
CA VAL A 32 1.13 4.74 -23.66
C VAL A 32 2.38 4.05 -24.14
N GLU A 33 3.42 4.83 -24.45
CA GLU A 33 4.76 4.32 -24.61
C GLU A 33 4.90 3.37 -23.43
N GLN A 34 4.98 2.07 -23.73
CA GLN A 34 5.33 1.09 -22.73
C GLN A 34 6.73 1.50 -22.30
N GLU A 35 6.81 2.40 -21.33
CA GLU A 35 7.97 2.61 -20.51
C GLU A 35 8.23 1.22 -19.94
N GLN A 36 9.15 0.54 -20.62
CA GLN A 36 9.78 -0.66 -20.15
C GLN A 36 10.13 -0.40 -18.68
N GLU A 37 9.38 -1.03 -17.77
CA GLU A 37 9.52 -0.86 -16.33
C GLU A 37 10.99 -1.08 -15.99
N ARG A 38 11.74 0.01 -15.91
CA ARG A 38 13.06 0.00 -15.31
C ARG A 38 12.75 -0.20 -13.85
N ASN A 39 12.81 -1.46 -13.44
CA ASN A 39 12.70 -1.90 -12.06
C ASN A 39 13.86 -1.27 -11.27
N CYS A 40 13.67 0.00 -10.95
CA CYS A 40 14.64 0.87 -10.31
C CYS A 40 14.46 0.62 -8.81
N HIS A 41 15.26 -0.30 -8.28
CA HIS A 41 15.23 -0.63 -6.84
C HIS A 41 15.36 0.63 -5.95
N GLN A 42 16.11 1.63 -6.40
CA GLN A 42 16.27 2.89 -5.70
C GLN A 42 14.98 3.74 -5.68
N CYS A 43 14.18 3.65 -6.75
CA CYS A 43 12.90 4.32 -6.88
C CYS A 43 11.86 3.67 -5.95
N GLU A 44 11.79 2.34 -5.92
CA GLU A 44 10.92 1.60 -4.99
C GLU A 44 11.22 1.93 -3.52
N MET A 45 12.50 1.97 -3.14
CA MET A 45 12.93 2.30 -1.78
C MET A 45 12.57 3.73 -1.38
N LYS A 46 12.64 4.68 -2.34
CA LYS A 46 12.25 6.07 -2.13
C LYS A 46 10.75 6.18 -1.87
N VAL A 47 9.93 5.59 -2.74
CA VAL A 47 8.46 5.55 -2.60
C VAL A 47 8.06 4.92 -1.27
N ARG A 48 8.69 3.80 -0.89
CA ARG A 48 8.41 3.13 0.39
C ARG A 48 8.70 4.02 1.60
N ASN A 49 9.81 4.76 1.57
CA ASN A 49 10.18 5.65 2.68
C ASN A 49 9.26 6.86 2.76
N GLU A 50 8.86 7.44 1.62
CA GLU A 50 7.91 8.55 1.57
C GLU A 50 6.52 8.11 2.06
N LEU A 51 6.06 6.93 1.65
CA LEU A 51 4.79 6.36 2.09
C LEU A 51 4.77 5.93 3.56
N LYS A 52 5.92 5.74 4.21
CA LYS A 52 5.99 5.24 5.59
C LYS A 52 5.13 6.09 6.53
N VAL A 53 5.27 7.42 6.48
CA VAL A 53 4.54 8.34 7.37
C VAL A 53 3.03 8.27 7.13
N HIS A 54 2.61 8.11 5.87
CA HIS A 54 1.20 7.99 5.51
C HIS A 54 0.60 6.66 5.99
N LEU A 55 1.32 5.56 5.79
CA LEU A 55 0.89 4.23 6.25
C LEU A 55 0.82 4.16 7.77
N ASP A 56 1.81 4.74 8.43
CA ASP A 56 1.85 4.84 9.88
C ASP A 56 0.62 5.56 10.45
N TYR A 57 0.28 6.73 9.89
CA TYR A 57 -0.92 7.48 10.28
C TYR A 57 -2.22 6.72 9.93
N TYR A 58 -2.24 6.04 8.79
CA TYR A 58 -3.37 5.20 8.39
C TYR A 58 -3.65 4.08 9.40
N TYR A 59 -2.62 3.36 9.84
CA TYR A 59 -2.77 2.32 10.85
C TYR A 59 -3.20 2.89 12.21
N GLU A 60 -2.66 4.04 12.60
CA GLU A 60 -3.06 4.74 13.83
C GLU A 60 -4.57 5.04 13.83
N MET A 61 -5.09 5.66 12.77
CA MET A 61 -6.54 5.94 12.65
C MET A 61 -7.39 4.67 12.69
N LEU A 62 -6.93 3.58 12.07
CA LEU A 62 -7.67 2.32 12.09
C LEU A 62 -7.70 1.68 13.47
N VAL A 63 -6.57 1.72 14.20
CA VAL A 63 -6.51 1.23 15.58
C VAL A 63 -7.40 2.08 16.48
N GLU A 64 -7.36 3.41 16.37
CA GLU A 64 -8.24 4.29 17.14
C GLU A 64 -9.72 4.00 16.88
N LYS A 65 -10.10 3.77 15.61
CA LYS A 65 -11.49 3.52 15.23
C LYS A 65 -11.98 2.14 15.68
N TYR A 66 -11.19 1.08 15.43
CA TYR A 66 -11.67 -0.30 15.54
C TYR A 66 -11.05 -1.08 16.71
N ALA A 67 -9.98 -0.59 17.32
CA ALA A 67 -9.36 -1.21 18.49
C ALA A 67 -8.89 -0.13 19.50
N PRO A 68 -9.77 0.80 19.95
CA PRO A 68 -9.38 1.98 20.73
C PRO A 68 -8.62 1.62 22.02
N THR A 69 -8.98 0.51 22.66
CA THR A 69 -8.31 0.01 23.88
C THR A 69 -6.88 -0.46 23.65
N LYS A 70 -6.44 -0.58 22.39
CA LYS A 70 -5.09 -0.98 21.97
C LYS A 70 -4.30 0.17 21.34
N SER A 71 -4.85 1.39 21.26
CA SER A 71 -4.18 2.52 20.60
C SER A 71 -2.83 2.86 21.25
N GLU A 72 -2.80 2.98 22.57
CA GLU A 72 -1.55 3.21 23.31
C GLU A 72 -0.53 2.09 23.08
N LYS A 73 -0.98 0.82 23.17
CA LYS A 73 -0.12 -0.34 22.88
C LYS A 73 0.45 -0.29 21.46
N TRP A 74 -0.35 0.10 20.46
CA TRP A 74 0.12 0.24 19.08
C TRP A 74 1.23 1.30 18.98
N GLN A 75 1.03 2.45 19.62
CA GLN A 75 2.00 3.53 19.64
C GLN A 75 3.32 3.07 20.28
N ASP A 76 3.26 2.36 21.40
CA ASP A 76 4.44 1.80 22.08
C ASP A 76 5.18 0.80 21.19
N VAL A 77 4.48 -0.17 20.60
CA VAL A 77 5.06 -1.18 19.70
C VAL A 77 5.74 -0.50 18.51
N ARG A 78 5.10 0.52 17.91
CA ARG A 78 5.68 1.27 16.77
C ARG A 78 6.93 2.06 17.19
N ASN A 79 6.86 2.80 18.29
CA ASN A 79 7.98 3.60 18.78
C ASN A 79 9.19 2.72 19.12
N GLU A 80 8.95 1.60 19.79
CA GLU A 80 9.98 0.62 20.10
C GLU A 80 10.60 0.05 18.82
N ARG A 81 9.78 -0.31 17.82
CA ARG A 81 10.24 -0.82 16.53
C ARG A 81 11.18 0.16 15.84
N ASP A 82 10.83 1.44 15.81
CA ASP A 82 11.65 2.49 15.17
C ASP A 82 12.99 2.67 15.88
N LEU A 83 13.01 2.59 17.22
CA LEU A 83 14.25 2.63 18.01
C LEU A 83 15.12 1.39 17.73
N LEU A 84 14.52 0.20 17.70
CA LEU A 84 15.23 -1.05 17.42
C LEU A 84 15.81 -1.07 16.00
N GLN A 85 15.07 -0.61 15.01
CA GLN A 85 15.54 -0.50 13.62
C GLN A 85 16.74 0.46 13.49
N LYS A 86 16.72 1.60 14.21
CA LYS A 86 17.88 2.51 14.26
C LYS A 86 19.10 1.84 14.86
N LYS A 87 18.96 1.18 16.02
CA LYS A 87 20.05 0.44 16.68
C LYS A 87 20.62 -0.67 15.80
N LEU A 88 19.76 -1.44 15.13
CA LEU A 88 20.19 -2.48 14.19
C LEU A 88 20.95 -1.91 13.00
N LYS A 89 20.51 -0.76 12.46
CA LYS A 89 21.22 -0.08 11.37
C LYS A 89 22.62 0.36 11.82
N GLU A 90 22.73 0.93 13.01
CA GLU A 90 24.01 1.37 13.57
C GLU A 90 24.95 0.19 13.85
N ALA A 91 24.47 -0.88 14.49
CA ALA A 91 25.26 -2.09 14.74
C ALA A 91 25.74 -2.75 13.44
N LYS A 92 24.88 -2.76 12.40
CA LYS A 92 25.28 -3.21 11.06
C LYS A 92 26.37 -2.34 10.45
N GLN A 93 26.30 -1.01 10.62
CA GLN A 93 27.34 -0.08 10.14
C GLN A 93 28.67 -0.27 10.88
N ARG A 94 28.64 -0.66 12.15
CA ARG A 94 29.83 -1.01 12.94
C ARG A 94 30.41 -2.40 12.63
N GLY A 95 29.71 -3.22 11.83
CA GLY A 95 30.12 -4.58 11.48
C GLY A 95 29.84 -5.62 12.57
N GLU A 96 29.07 -5.27 13.60
CA GLU A 96 28.74 -6.14 14.75
C GLU A 96 27.64 -7.16 14.41
N LEU A 97 26.95 -6.97 13.28
CA LEU A 97 25.87 -7.84 12.83
C LEU A 97 26.25 -8.55 11.53
N SER A 98 26.15 -9.89 11.53
CA SER A 98 26.22 -10.67 10.30
C SER A 98 25.09 -10.29 9.34
N SER A 99 25.28 -10.51 8.04
CA SER A 99 24.26 -10.24 7.01
C SER A 99 23.12 -11.27 6.98
N GLU A 100 23.11 -12.23 7.91
CA GLU A 100 22.12 -13.30 7.93
C GLU A 100 20.70 -12.78 8.21
N LYS A 101 19.72 -13.39 7.54
CA LYS A 101 18.30 -13.06 7.72
C LYS A 101 17.86 -13.56 9.08
N MET A 102 17.43 -12.64 9.93
CA MET A 102 17.00 -12.96 11.30
C MET A 102 15.49 -13.22 11.40
N ILE A 103 14.73 -12.65 10.46
CA ILE A 103 13.32 -13.00 10.32
C ILE A 103 13.28 -14.33 9.56
N ASP A 104 12.79 -15.36 10.24
CA ASP A 104 12.61 -16.67 9.65
C ASP A 104 11.48 -16.68 8.60
N LYS A 105 11.39 -17.79 7.87
CA LYS A 105 10.37 -17.93 6.81
C LYS A 105 8.95 -18.03 7.38
N GLU A 106 8.80 -18.52 8.61
CA GLU A 106 7.51 -18.73 9.25
C GLU A 106 6.87 -17.38 9.58
N TRP A 107 7.60 -16.48 10.23
CA TRP A 107 7.15 -15.12 10.49
C TRP A 107 6.80 -14.38 9.20
N MET A 108 7.60 -14.53 8.14
CA MET A 108 7.33 -13.89 6.84
C MET A 108 6.02 -14.37 6.20
N GLU A 109 5.72 -15.66 6.33
CA GLU A 109 4.50 -16.24 5.80
C GLU A 109 3.27 -15.83 6.64
N GLU A 110 3.40 -15.84 7.98
CA GLU A 110 2.38 -15.29 8.88
C GLU A 110 2.10 -13.82 8.56
N HIS A 111 3.15 -13.02 8.39
CA HIS A 111 3.04 -11.60 8.04
C HIS A 111 2.27 -11.42 6.74
N ARG A 112 2.63 -12.18 5.71
CA ARG A 112 1.98 -12.13 4.41
C ARG A 112 0.49 -12.47 4.51
N ASN A 113 0.17 -13.56 5.19
CA ASN A 113 -1.22 -14.00 5.35
C ASN A 113 -2.04 -12.98 6.14
N LEU A 114 -1.48 -12.42 7.22
CA LEU A 114 -2.15 -11.41 8.02
C LEU A 114 -2.39 -10.12 7.22
N GLN A 115 -1.42 -9.67 6.43
CA GLN A 115 -1.56 -8.52 5.55
C GLN A 115 -2.61 -8.75 4.46
N GLN A 116 -2.69 -9.95 3.88
CA GLN A 116 -3.71 -10.29 2.89
C GLN A 116 -5.12 -10.24 3.48
N LEU A 117 -5.31 -10.82 4.67
CA LEU A 117 -6.59 -10.78 5.38
C LEU A 117 -6.98 -9.35 5.75
N PHE A 118 -6.02 -8.57 6.25
CA PHE A 118 -6.23 -7.17 6.60
C PHE A 118 -6.63 -6.33 5.37
N ASN A 119 -5.91 -6.47 4.26
CA ASN A 119 -6.23 -5.76 3.02
C ASN A 119 -7.63 -6.11 2.50
N ALA A 120 -8.02 -7.39 2.55
CA ALA A 120 -9.36 -7.82 2.17
C ALA A 120 -10.45 -7.23 3.09
N ALA A 121 -10.19 -7.13 4.39
CA ALA A 121 -11.09 -6.51 5.36
C ALA A 121 -11.24 -4.99 5.09
N VAL A 122 -10.14 -4.30 4.79
CA VAL A 122 -10.13 -2.88 4.41
C VAL A 122 -10.93 -2.65 3.13
N GLU A 123 -10.66 -3.44 2.09
CA GLU A 123 -11.31 -3.33 0.78
C GLU A 123 -12.83 -3.49 0.90
N LYS A 124 -13.27 -4.47 1.68
CA LYS A 124 -14.69 -4.74 1.95
C LYS A 124 -15.31 -3.83 3.00
N ARG A 125 -14.50 -3.00 3.68
CA ARG A 125 -14.89 -2.21 4.85
C ARG A 125 -15.55 -3.07 5.94
N ASP A 126 -15.04 -4.29 6.13
CA ASP A 126 -15.55 -5.24 7.12
C ASP A 126 -15.06 -4.84 8.52
N GLU A 127 -15.89 -4.05 9.22
CA GLU A 127 -15.54 -3.51 10.53
C GLU A 127 -15.33 -4.62 11.57
N ASN A 128 -16.09 -5.72 11.51
CA ASN A 128 -15.95 -6.83 12.45
C ASN A 128 -14.61 -7.54 12.26
N GLN A 129 -14.23 -7.77 10.99
CA GLN A 129 -12.95 -8.38 10.68
C GLN A 129 -11.79 -7.46 11.06
N LEU A 130 -11.91 -6.14 10.86
CA LEU A 130 -10.90 -5.16 11.28
C LEU A 130 -10.72 -5.13 12.80
N GLN A 131 -11.81 -5.17 13.57
CA GLN A 131 -11.77 -5.25 15.04
C GLN A 131 -11.01 -6.49 15.54
N GLN A 132 -11.08 -7.61 14.81
CA GLN A 132 -10.38 -8.84 15.16
C GLN A 132 -8.92 -8.87 14.68
N LEU A 133 -8.63 -8.35 13.49
CA LEU A 133 -7.31 -8.41 12.87
C LEU A 133 -6.33 -7.37 13.43
N LEU A 134 -6.79 -6.16 13.80
CA LEU A 134 -5.91 -5.12 14.31
C LEU A 134 -5.16 -5.54 15.59
N PRO A 135 -5.81 -6.14 16.61
CA PRO A 135 -5.09 -6.70 17.76
C PRO A 135 -4.03 -7.74 17.36
N GLN A 136 -4.36 -8.65 16.43
CA GLN A 136 -3.42 -9.66 15.94
C GLN A 136 -2.22 -9.03 15.23
N MET A 137 -2.45 -7.96 14.45
CA MET A 137 -1.38 -7.19 13.84
C MET A 137 -0.46 -6.54 14.86
N ILE A 138 -1.01 -5.94 15.91
CA ILE A 138 -0.21 -5.32 16.97
C ILE A 138 0.66 -6.38 17.65
N GLU A 139 0.10 -7.54 18.01
CA GLU A 139 0.85 -8.65 18.60
C GLU A 139 1.92 -9.23 17.66
N HIS A 140 1.61 -9.34 16.36
CA HIS A 140 2.57 -9.81 15.37
C HIS A 140 3.76 -8.84 15.21
N TYR A 141 3.54 -7.53 15.29
CA TYR A 141 4.61 -6.54 15.31
C TYR A 141 5.37 -6.48 16.65
N GLU A 142 4.73 -6.79 17.77
CA GLU A 142 5.40 -6.96 19.06
C GLU A 142 6.39 -8.13 19.02
N LYS A 143 5.99 -9.28 18.45
CA LYS A 143 6.90 -10.41 18.20
C LYS A 143 8.11 -10.00 17.34
N LEU A 144 7.90 -9.15 16.33
CA LEU A 144 8.99 -8.64 15.51
C LEU A 144 9.97 -7.78 16.32
N ASN A 145 9.47 -6.96 17.24
CA ASN A 145 10.34 -6.20 18.14
C ASN A 145 11.18 -7.13 19.03
N ASP A 146 10.60 -8.21 19.52
CA ASP A 146 11.32 -9.20 20.32
C ASP A 146 12.42 -9.90 19.53
N LEU A 147 12.16 -10.20 18.25
CA LEU A 147 13.20 -10.66 17.34
C LEU A 147 14.32 -9.59 17.25
N TYR A 148 14.00 -8.34 16.94
CA TYR A 148 15.03 -7.29 16.87
C TYR A 148 15.85 -7.15 18.16
N LYS A 149 15.22 -7.27 19.34
CA LYS A 149 15.92 -7.28 20.64
C LYS A 149 16.88 -8.46 20.74
N GLN A 150 16.45 -9.67 20.38
CA GLN A 150 17.30 -10.86 20.42
C GLN A 150 18.54 -10.70 19.54
N ARG A 151 18.38 -10.14 18.33
CA ARG A 151 19.51 -9.89 17.42
C ARG A 151 20.52 -8.89 17.99
N LEU A 152 20.04 -7.81 18.59
CA LEU A 152 20.92 -6.83 19.24
C LEU A 152 21.67 -7.43 20.43
N LYS A 153 21.02 -8.34 21.20
CA LYS A 153 21.69 -9.04 22.31
C LYS A 153 22.81 -9.97 21.83
N MET A 154 22.56 -10.72 20.74
CA MET A 154 23.58 -11.59 20.14
C MET A 154 24.78 -10.78 19.63
N SER A 155 24.52 -9.58 19.09
CA SER A 155 25.56 -8.62 18.65
C SER A 155 26.45 -8.13 19.79
N ASN A 156 25.87 -7.85 20.97
CA ASN A 156 26.60 -7.31 22.12
C ASN A 156 27.33 -8.40 22.95
N SER A 157 27.18 -9.67 22.59
CA SER A 157 27.79 -10.82 23.29
C SER A 157 29.02 -11.38 22.55
N LEU A 158 29.38 -10.79 21.41
CA LEU A 158 30.56 -11.06 20.59
C LEU A 158 31.60 -9.94 20.81
#